data_AF-A0A1Y1YG32-F1
#
_entry.id   AF-A0A1Y1YG32-F1
#
_cell.length_a   1.000
_cell.length_b   1.000
_cell.length_c   1.000
_cell.angle_alpha   90.00
_cell.angle_beta   90.00
_cell.angle_gamma   90.00
#
_symmetry.space_group_name_H-M   'P 1'
#
loop_
_entity.id
_entity.type
_entity.pdbx_description
1 polymer ?
#
loop_
_entity_poly.entity_id
_entity_poly.type
_entity_poly.pdbx_seq_one_letter_code
_entity_poly.pdbx_strand_id
1 'polypeptide(L)'
;MAFKFNWTEFNHEFLEEAKQLLTIALNKGSKPANIVGQIKVKDLYLGTTPPELEVLEIGELAEDRFRGIFKLVYSGDAYVVLQTQVQANPVNSMQSGSIFGSIGSRWGILAADQPLVVPMLLSLRKLRLRGIIVLVINKHKGVTLVFKNDPLENVEVSSTFDDVPAIREFLQREIETQMRKMMQEELPTIVHELSQKYLNRQ
;
A
#
# COMPACT_ATOMS: atom_id res chain seq x y z
N MET A 1 -7.21 26.26 -10.26
CA MET A 1 -8.64 25.94 -10.05
C MET A 1 -8.71 24.60 -9.36
N ALA A 2 -9.46 24.46 -8.26
CA ALA A 2 -9.55 23.21 -7.48
C ALA A 2 -10.88 22.52 -7.76
N PHE A 3 -10.86 21.22 -8.06
CA PHE A 3 -12.07 20.40 -8.14
C PHE A 3 -12.65 20.22 -6.74
N LYS A 4 -13.95 20.44 -6.57
CA LYS A 4 -14.66 20.11 -5.33
C LYS A 4 -15.18 18.68 -5.42
N PHE A 5 -14.55 17.78 -4.70
CA PHE A 5 -15.05 16.42 -4.53
C PHE A 5 -16.11 16.38 -3.44
N ASN A 6 -17.26 15.77 -3.71
CA ASN A 6 -18.16 15.34 -2.65
C ASN A 6 -17.57 14.06 -2.06
N TRP A 7 -16.81 14.22 -0.99
CA TRP A 7 -16.16 13.15 -0.25
C TRP A 7 -17.08 12.63 0.86
N THR A 8 -18.26 12.15 0.46
CA THR A 8 -19.26 11.60 1.39
C THR A 8 -18.89 10.18 1.82
N GLU A 9 -19.59 9.65 2.82
CA GLU A 9 -19.40 8.28 3.29
C GLU A 9 -19.51 7.29 2.12
N PHE A 10 -18.44 6.51 1.92
CA PHE A 10 -18.38 5.48 0.91
C PHE A 10 -19.32 4.34 1.30
N ASN A 11 -20.06 3.79 0.34
CA ASN A 11 -20.94 2.64 0.58
C ASN A 11 -20.12 1.47 1.17
N HIS A 12 -20.65 0.80 2.19
CA HIS A 12 -20.03 -0.37 2.81
C HIS A 12 -19.70 -1.47 1.79
N GLU A 13 -20.58 -1.69 0.80
CA GLU A 13 -20.35 -2.66 -0.27
C GLU A 13 -19.09 -2.31 -1.09
N PHE A 14 -18.90 -1.03 -1.41
CA PHE A 14 -17.72 -0.54 -2.12
C PHE A 14 -16.44 -0.71 -1.28
N LEU A 15 -16.52 -0.43 0.03
CA LEU A 15 -15.37 -0.61 0.92
C LEU A 15 -14.94 -2.08 1.03
N GLU A 16 -15.90 -3.01 1.12
CA GLU A 16 -15.60 -4.44 1.14
C GLU A 16 -15.00 -4.93 -0.19
N GLU A 17 -15.51 -4.47 -1.33
CA GLU A 17 -14.91 -4.75 -2.64
C GLU A 17 -13.48 -4.19 -2.75
N ALA A 18 -13.26 -2.97 -2.30
CA ALA A 18 -11.93 -2.35 -2.29
C ALA A 18 -10.96 -3.13 -1.38
N LYS A 19 -11.41 -3.62 -0.21
CA LYS A 19 -10.60 -4.49 0.65
C LYS A 19 -10.22 -5.80 -0.04
N GLN A 20 -11.14 -6.41 -0.78
CA GLN A 20 -10.86 -7.64 -1.52
C GLN A 20 -9.83 -7.41 -2.65
N LEU A 21 -10.03 -6.37 -3.45
CA LEU A 21 -9.10 -6.02 -4.53
C LEU A 21 -7.71 -5.65 -4.00
N LEU A 22 -7.64 -4.88 -2.92
CA LEU A 22 -6.37 -4.56 -2.24
C LEU A 22 -5.71 -5.82 -1.68
N THR A 23 -6.47 -6.74 -1.09
CA THR A 23 -5.94 -8.02 -0.59
C THR A 23 -5.35 -8.84 -1.74
N ILE A 24 -6.01 -8.88 -2.90
CA ILE A 24 -5.50 -9.60 -4.08
C ILE A 24 -4.22 -8.93 -4.60
N ALA A 25 -4.24 -7.61 -4.78
CA ALA A 25 -3.11 -6.83 -5.29
C ALA A 25 -1.86 -6.96 -4.39
N LEU A 26 -2.03 -6.85 -3.07
CA LEU A 26 -0.93 -6.98 -2.11
C LEU A 26 -0.30 -8.37 -2.08
N ASN A 27 -1.06 -9.42 -2.41
CA ASN A 27 -0.53 -10.79 -2.46
C ASN A 27 0.04 -11.19 -3.84
N LYS A 28 -0.24 -10.42 -4.90
CA LYS A 28 0.26 -10.65 -6.25
C LYS A 28 1.73 -10.22 -6.42
N GLY A 29 2.16 -9.24 -5.62
CA GLY A 29 3.55 -8.75 -5.62
C GLY A 29 4.55 -9.71 -4.96
N SER A 30 5.83 -9.40 -5.13
CA SER A 30 6.92 -10.09 -4.43
C SER A 30 6.86 -9.79 -2.93
N LYS A 31 6.44 -10.77 -2.13
CA LYS A 31 6.41 -10.64 -0.67
C LYS A 31 7.84 -10.39 -0.15
N PRO A 32 8.03 -9.46 0.80
CA PRO A 32 9.34 -9.29 1.46
C PRO A 32 9.77 -10.61 2.10
N ALA A 33 11.08 -10.90 2.12
CA ALA A 33 11.62 -12.18 2.58
C ALA A 33 11.19 -12.57 4.02
N ASN A 34 10.87 -11.58 4.84
CA ASN A 34 10.48 -11.80 6.24
C ASN A 34 8.95 -11.94 6.41
N ILE A 35 8.15 -11.60 5.39
CA ILE A 35 6.70 -11.75 5.38
C ILE A 35 6.35 -13.07 4.71
N VAL A 36 6.14 -14.10 5.53
CA VAL A 36 5.82 -15.46 5.06
C VAL A 36 4.31 -15.62 4.83
N GLY A 37 3.49 -14.89 5.60
CA GLY A 37 2.04 -15.00 5.57
C GLY A 37 1.36 -14.37 4.34
N GLN A 38 0.08 -14.67 4.19
CA GLN A 38 -0.81 -13.91 3.33
C GLN A 38 -1.13 -12.56 4.00
N ILE A 39 -1.05 -11.47 3.24
CA ILE A 39 -1.47 -10.14 3.72
C ILE A 39 -2.98 -10.05 3.58
N LYS A 40 -3.70 -9.80 4.67
CA LYS A 40 -5.15 -9.59 4.66
C LYS A 40 -5.47 -8.17 5.09
N VAL A 41 -6.32 -7.48 4.34
CA VAL A 41 -6.83 -6.16 4.74
C VAL A 41 -7.94 -6.37 5.77
N LYS A 42 -7.69 -5.98 7.02
CA LYS A 42 -8.67 -6.09 8.12
C LYS A 42 -9.63 -4.91 8.12
N ASP A 43 -9.08 -3.71 7.96
CA ASP A 43 -9.86 -2.48 7.95
C ASP A 43 -9.31 -1.50 6.92
N LEU A 44 -10.21 -0.73 6.32
CA LEU A 44 -9.93 0.24 5.27
C LEU A 44 -10.82 1.46 5.50
N TYR A 45 -10.17 2.60 5.72
CA TYR A 45 -10.83 3.88 5.84
C TYR A 45 -10.19 4.87 4.86
N LEU A 46 -11.01 5.47 3.99
CA LEU A 46 -10.55 6.36 2.92
C LEU A 46 -10.42 7.83 3.38
N GLY A 47 -10.69 8.11 4.65
CA GLY A 47 -10.60 9.47 5.20
C GLY A 47 -11.85 10.29 4.93
N THR A 48 -11.93 11.45 5.60
CA THR A 48 -12.94 12.48 5.36
C THR A 48 -12.41 13.57 4.43
N THR A 49 -11.09 13.70 4.31
CA THR A 49 -10.44 14.73 3.49
C THR A 49 -10.22 14.25 2.07
N PRO A 50 -10.76 14.94 1.03
CA PRO A 50 -10.52 14.57 -0.36
C PRO A 50 -9.11 14.93 -0.84
N PRO A 51 -8.61 14.28 -1.90
CA PRO A 51 -7.43 14.72 -2.64
C PRO A 51 -7.71 16.01 -3.41
N GLU A 52 -6.68 16.84 -3.55
CA GLU A 52 -6.67 17.98 -4.45
C GLU A 52 -6.20 17.55 -5.85
N LEU A 53 -6.97 17.93 -6.87
CA LEU A 53 -6.58 17.80 -8.27
C LEU A 53 -6.37 19.18 -8.89
N GLU A 54 -5.20 19.37 -9.48
CA GLU A 54 -4.87 20.54 -10.29
C GLU A 54 -4.74 20.11 -11.75
N VAL A 55 -5.44 20.80 -12.65
CA VAL A 55 -5.33 20.55 -14.10
C VAL A 55 -3.98 21.05 -14.58
N LEU A 56 -3.18 20.16 -15.18
CA LEU A 56 -1.96 20.56 -15.89
C LEU A 56 -2.23 20.74 -17.37
N GLU A 57 -2.89 19.75 -17.99
CA GLU A 57 -3.14 19.74 -19.42
C GLU A 57 -4.42 18.97 -19.72
N ILE A 58 -5.22 19.48 -20.65
CA ILE A 58 -6.38 18.74 -21.19
C ILE A 58 -5.97 18.32 -22.60
N GLY A 59 -5.85 17.01 -22.81
CA GLY A 59 -5.40 16.46 -24.08
C GLY A 59 -6.53 16.27 -25.08
N GLU A 60 -7.60 15.60 -24.67
CA GLU A 60 -8.73 15.28 -25.54
C GLU A 60 -10.04 15.46 -24.77
N LEU A 61 -10.96 16.20 -25.36
CA LEU A 61 -12.30 16.44 -24.85
C LEU A 61 -13.29 16.16 -25.98
N ALA A 62 -13.87 14.97 -25.96
CA ALA A 62 -14.94 14.53 -26.85
C ALA A 62 -16.16 14.10 -26.01
N GLU A 63 -17.33 13.93 -26.65
CA GLU A 63 -18.57 13.57 -25.93
C GLU A 63 -18.45 12.25 -25.15
N ASP A 64 -17.74 11.26 -25.70
CA ASP A 64 -17.61 9.93 -25.10
C ASP A 64 -16.24 9.66 -24.45
N ARG A 65 -15.28 10.56 -24.65
CA ARG A 65 -13.89 10.37 -24.21
C ARG A 65 -13.30 11.66 -23.67
N PHE A 66 -12.71 11.55 -22.50
CA PHE A 66 -11.92 12.60 -21.88
C PHE A 66 -10.53 12.07 -21.55
N ARG A 67 -9.50 12.87 -21.87
CA ARG A 67 -8.12 12.62 -21.47
C ARG A 67 -7.54 13.90 -20.91
N GLY A 68 -7.14 13.85 -19.64
CA GLY A 68 -6.49 14.96 -18.96
C GLY A 68 -5.26 14.50 -18.17
N ILE A 69 -4.33 15.42 -18.00
CA ILE A 69 -3.17 15.28 -17.12
C ILE A 69 -3.41 16.19 -15.93
N PHE A 70 -3.35 15.61 -14.74
CA PHE A 70 -3.59 16.31 -13.49
C PHE A 70 -2.44 16.09 -12.53
N LYS A 71 -2.22 17.06 -11.67
CA LYS A 71 -1.40 16.91 -10.47
C LYS A 71 -2.34 16.55 -9.32
N LEU A 72 -2.13 15.37 -8.76
CA LEU A 72 -2.82 14.83 -7.59
C LEU A 72 -1.98 15.12 -6.34
N VAL A 73 -2.59 15.73 -5.34
CA VAL A 73 -2.03 15.87 -4.00
C VAL A 73 -3.03 15.30 -3.01
N TYR A 74 -2.62 14.33 -2.21
CA TYR A 74 -3.43 13.77 -1.13
C TYR A 74 -2.70 13.93 0.19
N SER A 75 -3.38 14.53 1.18
CA SER A 75 -2.87 14.72 2.53
C SER A 75 -3.98 14.48 3.56
N GLY A 76 -4.69 13.37 3.40
CA GLY A 76 -5.83 13.03 4.24
C GLY A 76 -5.50 12.13 5.42
N ASP A 77 -6.57 11.68 6.05
CA ASP A 77 -6.64 10.85 7.25
C ASP A 77 -6.96 9.37 6.95
N ALA A 78 -6.81 8.94 5.69
CA ALA A 78 -6.97 7.54 5.33
C ALA A 78 -6.02 6.65 6.13
N TYR A 79 -6.54 5.50 6.53
CA TYR A 79 -5.77 4.46 7.17
C TYR A 79 -6.16 3.09 6.64
N VAL A 80 -5.19 2.18 6.66
CA VAL A 80 -5.39 0.78 6.30
C VAL A 80 -4.79 -0.08 7.40
N VAL A 81 -5.55 -1.06 7.85
CA VAL A 81 -5.08 -2.05 8.82
C VAL A 81 -4.88 -3.37 8.10
N LEU A 82 -3.65 -3.85 8.10
CA LEU A 82 -3.25 -5.10 7.49
C LEU A 82 -2.94 -6.12 8.59
N GLN A 83 -3.36 -7.35 8.38
CA GLN A 83 -2.97 -8.49 9.19
C GLN A 83 -2.08 -9.40 8.35
N THR A 84 -0.90 -9.71 8.85
CA THR A 84 0.06 -10.57 8.17
C THR A 84 0.77 -11.49 9.15
N GLN A 85 1.60 -12.40 8.65
CA GLN A 85 2.46 -13.25 9.47
C GLN A 85 3.91 -13.01 9.08
N VAL A 86 4.75 -12.79 10.09
CA VAL A 86 6.17 -12.50 9.93
C VAL A 86 6.96 -13.62 10.57
N GLN A 87 8.06 -13.99 9.92
CA GLN A 87 9.05 -14.88 10.52
C GLN A 87 10.02 -14.05 11.35
N ALA A 88 9.97 -14.22 12.67
CA ALA A 88 10.92 -13.65 13.59
C ALA A 88 12.01 -14.70 13.88
N ASN A 89 13.18 -14.57 13.25
CA ASN A 89 14.36 -15.33 13.65
C ASN A 89 15.26 -14.46 14.55
N PRO A 90 15.14 -14.56 15.89
CA PRO A 90 15.90 -13.69 16.81
C PRO A 90 17.43 -13.88 16.69
N VAL A 91 17.90 -15.05 16.24
CA VAL A 91 19.33 -15.44 16.30
C VAL A 91 20.19 -14.77 15.21
N ASN A 92 19.62 -14.32 14.09
CA ASN A 92 20.41 -13.67 13.02
C ASN A 92 20.65 -12.17 13.25
N SER A 93 19.84 -11.51 14.08
CA SER A 93 19.99 -10.07 14.34
C SER A 93 21.14 -9.73 15.29
N MET A 94 21.58 -10.69 16.11
CA MET A 94 22.69 -10.50 17.07
C MET A 94 24.09 -10.77 16.47
N GLN A 95 24.21 -11.33 15.26
CA GLN A 95 25.52 -11.67 14.69
C GLN A 95 26.26 -10.49 14.04
N SER A 96 25.62 -9.32 13.87
CA SER A 96 26.27 -8.15 13.27
C SER A 96 27.07 -7.28 14.25
N GLY A 97 27.32 -7.76 15.49
CA GLY A 97 27.90 -6.98 16.57
C GLY A 97 29.04 -7.66 17.32
N SER A 98 30.10 -8.05 16.61
CA SER A 98 31.49 -8.01 17.11
C SER A 98 31.97 -9.01 18.21
N ILE A 99 33.14 -9.62 17.93
CA ILE A 99 34.23 -9.94 18.88
C ILE A 99 33.96 -11.01 19.94
N PHE A 100 34.10 -12.30 19.59
CA PHE A 100 34.74 -13.25 20.51
C PHE A 100 35.60 -14.21 19.71
N GLY A 101 36.91 -13.98 19.79
CA GLY A 101 37.91 -14.94 19.38
C GLY A 101 37.79 -16.22 20.21
N SER A 102 38.15 -17.32 19.55
CA SER A 102 38.77 -18.53 20.13
C SER A 102 38.64 -18.70 21.64
N ILE A 103 37.77 -19.61 22.08
CA ILE A 103 38.08 -20.64 23.09
C ILE A 103 36.93 -21.64 23.13
N GLY A 104 37.30 -22.92 23.21
CA GLY A 104 36.43 -24.05 22.93
C GLY A 104 35.16 -24.10 23.79
N SER A 105 34.02 -24.18 23.11
CA SER A 105 32.79 -24.72 23.70
C SER A 105 32.02 -25.44 22.60
N ARG A 106 32.16 -26.78 22.61
CA ARG A 106 31.41 -27.72 21.79
C ARG A 106 29.97 -27.85 22.28
N TRP A 107 29.25 -26.75 22.47
CA TRP A 107 27.81 -26.77 22.70
C TRP A 107 27.19 -25.85 21.65
N GLY A 108 27.06 -26.39 20.45
CA GLY A 108 26.25 -25.77 19.42
C GLY A 108 24.85 -25.63 20.00
N ILE A 109 24.38 -24.38 20.10
CA ILE A 109 22.99 -24.09 20.42
C ILE A 109 22.17 -24.62 19.24
N LEU A 110 21.81 -25.91 19.31
CA LEU A 110 21.04 -26.66 18.31
C LEU A 110 19.54 -26.39 18.42
N ALA A 111 19.14 -25.49 19.31
CA ALA A 111 17.75 -25.26 19.71
C ALA A 111 17.30 -23.85 19.36
N ALA A 112 17.27 -23.49 18.07
CA ALA A 112 16.39 -22.45 17.51
C ALA A 112 16.53 -22.32 15.97
N ASP A 113 16.59 -23.43 15.23
CA ASP A 113 16.58 -23.38 13.76
C ASP A 113 15.15 -23.32 13.18
N GLN A 114 14.12 -23.48 14.02
CA GLN A 114 12.74 -23.43 13.53
C GLN A 114 12.28 -21.97 13.36
N PRO A 115 11.81 -21.58 12.16
CA PRO A 115 11.28 -20.24 11.93
C PRO A 115 10.05 -19.99 12.80
N LEU A 116 10.13 -19.04 13.73
CA LEU A 116 8.98 -18.64 14.55
C LEU A 116 8.11 -17.68 13.74
N VAL A 117 6.98 -18.19 13.26
CA VAL A 117 5.98 -17.40 12.53
C VAL A 117 5.03 -16.77 13.54
N VAL A 118 5.08 -15.44 13.66
CA VAL A 118 4.24 -14.67 14.58
C VAL A 118 3.23 -13.83 13.78
N PRO A 119 1.94 -13.83 14.16
CA PRO A 119 0.98 -12.90 13.57
C PRO A 119 1.33 -11.46 13.94
N MET A 120 1.28 -10.57 12.95
CA MET A 120 1.59 -9.15 13.09
C MET A 120 0.44 -8.32 12.53
N LEU A 121 0.10 -7.25 13.25
CA LEU A 121 -0.88 -6.27 12.83
C LEU A 121 -0.14 -4.98 12.44
N LEU A 122 -0.32 -4.56 11.21
CA LEU A 122 0.26 -3.35 10.63
C LEU A 122 -0.83 -2.31 10.45
N SER A 123 -0.58 -1.08 10.87
CA SER A 123 -1.42 0.08 10.59
C SER A 123 -0.64 1.05 9.73
N LEU A 124 -1.18 1.32 8.54
CA LEU A 124 -0.69 2.34 7.61
C LEU A 124 -1.53 3.60 7.84
N ARG A 125 -0.88 4.71 8.17
CA ARG A 125 -1.54 5.99 8.51
C ARG A 125 -0.86 7.16 7.80
N LYS A 126 -1.55 8.30 7.79
CA LYS A 126 -1.05 9.59 7.27
C LYS A 126 -0.41 9.44 5.88
N LEU A 127 -1.11 8.75 4.99
CA LEU A 127 -0.69 8.58 3.60
C LEU A 127 -0.60 9.95 2.92
N ARG A 128 0.61 10.32 2.49
CA ARG A 128 0.83 11.52 1.67
C ARG A 128 1.18 11.10 0.26
N LEU A 129 0.35 11.52 -0.69
CA LEU A 129 0.56 11.26 -2.10
C LEU A 129 0.79 12.56 -2.85
N ARG A 130 1.74 12.53 -3.79
CA ARG A 130 1.95 13.61 -4.74
C ARG A 130 2.38 13.02 -6.06
N GLY A 131 1.51 13.11 -7.06
CA GLY A 131 1.73 12.49 -8.35
C GLY A 131 1.15 13.28 -9.51
N ILE A 132 1.71 13.12 -10.70
CA ILE A 132 1.12 13.49 -11.97
C ILE A 132 0.38 12.27 -12.50
N ILE A 133 -0.94 12.40 -12.62
CA ILE A 133 -1.82 11.36 -13.13
C ILE A 133 -2.28 11.69 -14.54
N VAL A 134 -2.40 10.66 -15.37
CA VAL A 134 -3.18 10.70 -16.61
C VAL A 134 -4.51 10.05 -16.31
N LEU A 135 -5.57 10.83 -16.43
CA LEU A 135 -6.93 10.35 -16.30
C LEU A 135 -7.52 10.20 -17.69
N VAL A 136 -7.92 8.99 -18.03
CA VAL A 136 -8.67 8.66 -19.24
C VAL A 136 -10.05 8.20 -18.81
N ILE A 137 -11.07 8.93 -19.20
CA ILE A 137 -12.46 8.56 -18.97
C ILE A 137 -13.06 8.21 -20.32
N ASN A 138 -13.66 7.03 -20.40
CA ASN A 138 -14.42 6.61 -21.56
C ASN A 138 -15.79 6.14 -21.09
N LYS A 139 -16.86 6.66 -21.70
CA LYS A 139 -18.23 6.34 -21.31
C LYS A 139 -18.56 4.85 -21.40
N HIS A 140 -17.93 4.11 -22.32
CA HIS A 140 -18.17 2.68 -22.53
C HIS A 140 -17.16 1.79 -21.81
N LYS A 141 -15.92 2.25 -21.65
CA LYS A 141 -14.83 1.42 -21.07
C LYS A 141 -14.57 1.70 -19.58
N GLY A 142 -15.13 2.79 -19.04
CA GLY A 142 -14.90 3.25 -17.68
C GLY A 142 -13.71 4.19 -17.55
N VAL A 143 -13.26 4.38 -16.32
CA VAL A 143 -12.17 5.27 -15.94
C VAL A 143 -10.86 4.48 -15.85
N THR A 144 -9.77 5.07 -16.34
CA THR A 144 -8.42 4.56 -16.15
C THR A 144 -7.54 5.70 -15.64
N LEU A 145 -6.84 5.44 -14.54
CA LEU A 145 -5.91 6.38 -13.92
C LEU A 145 -4.51 5.77 -13.98
N VAL A 146 -3.54 6.51 -14.53
CA VAL A 146 -2.14 6.06 -14.60
C VAL A 146 -1.22 7.12 -14.01
N PHE A 147 -0.33 6.71 -13.12
CA PHE A 147 0.70 7.60 -12.57
C PHE A 147 1.90 7.69 -13.53
N LYS A 148 2.32 8.91 -13.85
CA LYS A 148 3.54 9.16 -14.67
C LYS A 148 4.82 9.18 -13.84
N ASN A 149 4.71 9.44 -12.55
CA ASN A 149 5.80 9.54 -11.60
C ASN A 149 5.48 8.72 -10.34
N ASP A 150 6.43 8.65 -9.42
CA ASP A 150 6.20 8.07 -8.10
C ASP A 150 5.12 8.86 -7.33
N PRO A 151 3.98 8.22 -6.98
CA PRO A 151 2.91 8.91 -6.29
C PRO A 151 3.09 8.98 -4.78
N LEU A 152 3.96 8.18 -4.17
CA LEU A 152 4.06 8.06 -2.72
C LEU A 152 5.12 9.04 -2.17
N GLU A 153 4.71 10.02 -1.38
CA GLU A 153 5.64 10.95 -0.71
C GLU A 153 5.99 10.48 0.70
N ASN A 154 5.00 10.04 1.48
CA ASN A 154 5.23 9.53 2.82
C ASN A 154 4.11 8.58 3.25
N VAL A 155 4.45 7.61 4.10
CA VAL A 155 3.50 6.75 4.80
C VAL A 155 4.02 6.48 6.20
N GLU A 156 3.15 6.60 7.21
CA GLU A 156 3.50 6.22 8.57
C GLU A 156 3.09 4.76 8.81
N VAL A 157 4.06 3.90 9.08
CA VAL A 157 3.82 2.48 9.40
C VAL A 157 3.96 2.28 10.90
N SER A 158 2.92 1.72 11.52
CA SER A 158 2.95 1.25 12.92
C SER A 158 2.70 -0.25 12.97
N SER A 159 3.40 -0.95 13.86
CA SER A 159 3.37 -2.40 14.01
C SER A 159 3.28 -2.82 15.47
N THR A 160 2.81 -4.04 15.73
CA THR A 160 2.89 -4.66 17.07
C THR A 160 4.34 -4.85 17.56
N PHE A 161 5.33 -4.80 16.67
CA PHE A 161 6.76 -4.93 16.98
C PHE A 161 7.53 -3.59 16.96
N ASP A 162 6.84 -2.45 17.16
CA ASP A 162 7.46 -1.12 17.12
C ASP A 162 8.54 -0.89 18.20
N ASP A 163 8.56 -1.73 19.24
CA ASP A 163 9.57 -1.70 20.32
C ASP A 163 10.97 -2.12 19.84
N VAL A 164 11.09 -2.74 18.66
CA VAL A 164 12.37 -3.18 18.09
C VAL A 164 12.76 -2.26 16.93
N PRO A 165 13.70 -1.30 17.12
CA PRO A 165 14.02 -0.29 16.11
C PRO A 165 14.47 -0.87 14.77
N ALA A 166 15.27 -1.94 14.79
CA ALA A 166 15.75 -2.61 13.59
C ALA A 166 14.60 -3.18 12.74
N ILE A 167 13.57 -3.75 13.38
CA ILE A 167 12.39 -4.30 12.69
C ILE A 167 11.53 -3.15 12.16
N ARG A 168 11.34 -2.10 12.96
CA ARG A 168 10.57 -0.91 12.57
C ARG A 168 11.13 -0.26 11.30
N GLU A 169 12.43 0.05 11.27
CA GLU A 169 13.05 0.68 10.10
C GLU A 169 13.01 -0.21 8.86
N PHE A 170 13.21 -1.51 9.05
CA PHE A 170 13.11 -2.48 7.97
C PHE A 170 11.69 -2.55 7.40
N LEU A 171 10.68 -2.72 8.26
CA LEU A 171 9.28 -2.77 7.86
C LEU A 171 8.83 -1.48 7.17
N GLN A 172 9.23 -0.32 7.70
CA GLN A 172 8.95 0.98 7.09
C GLN A 172 9.45 1.04 5.64
N ARG A 173 10.73 0.71 5.40
CA ARG A 173 11.33 0.75 4.05
C ARG A 173 10.72 -0.26 3.08
N GLU A 174 10.50 -1.49 3.56
CA GLU A 174 9.89 -2.54 2.75
C GLU A 174 8.45 -2.18 2.36
N ILE A 175 7.65 -1.73 3.31
CA ILE A 175 6.26 -1.36 3.07
C ILE A 175 6.16 -0.13 2.14
N GLU A 176 7.00 0.88 2.32
CA GLU A 176 7.05 2.03 1.41
C GLU A 176 7.37 1.58 -0.02
N THR A 177 8.36 0.71 -0.19
CA THR A 177 8.76 0.16 -1.50
C THR A 177 7.62 -0.65 -2.15
N GLN A 178 6.94 -1.48 -1.36
CA GLN A 178 5.82 -2.28 -1.84
C GLN A 178 4.61 -1.41 -2.17
N MET A 179 4.28 -0.42 -1.35
CA MET A 179 3.20 0.52 -1.60
C MET A 179 3.45 1.32 -2.88
N ARG A 180 4.68 1.78 -3.10
CA ARG A 180 5.09 2.45 -4.33
C ARG A 180 4.81 1.59 -5.57
N LYS A 181 5.23 0.32 -5.56
CA LYS A 181 4.95 -0.63 -6.65
C LYS A 181 3.46 -0.86 -6.84
N MET A 182 2.72 -1.13 -5.76
CA MET A 182 1.28 -1.35 -5.81
C MET A 182 0.52 -0.13 -6.37
N MET A 183 0.90 1.08 -5.99
CA MET A 183 0.29 2.32 -6.49
C MET A 183 0.56 2.53 -7.99
N GLN A 184 1.72 2.15 -8.49
CA GLN A 184 2.07 2.31 -9.91
C GLN A 184 1.47 1.21 -10.79
N GLU A 185 1.51 -0.04 -10.35
CA GLU A 185 1.16 -1.20 -11.16
C GLU A 185 -0.30 -1.63 -10.98
N GLU A 186 -0.79 -1.65 -9.74
CA GLU A 186 -2.08 -2.27 -9.41
C GLU A 186 -3.21 -1.25 -9.23
N LEU A 187 -2.94 -0.05 -8.70
CA LEU A 187 -3.97 0.99 -8.53
C LEU A 187 -4.70 1.32 -9.85
N PRO A 188 -4.01 1.52 -11.00
CA PRO A 188 -4.69 1.73 -12.28
C PRO A 188 -5.71 0.65 -12.61
N THR A 189 -5.34 -0.60 -12.37
CA THR A 189 -6.18 -1.78 -12.60
C THR A 189 -7.37 -1.81 -11.65
N ILE A 190 -7.13 -1.57 -10.36
CA ILE A 190 -8.19 -1.53 -9.33
C ILE A 190 -9.22 -0.45 -9.66
N VAL A 191 -8.79 0.78 -9.99
CA VAL A 191 -9.70 1.88 -10.35
C VAL A 191 -10.49 1.54 -11.60
N HIS A 192 -9.86 0.90 -12.58
CA HIS A 192 -10.54 0.48 -13.80
C HIS A 192 -11.61 -0.57 -13.54
N GLU A 193 -11.29 -1.62 -12.77
CA GLU A 193 -12.25 -2.67 -12.40
C GLU A 193 -13.42 -2.12 -11.57
N LEU A 194 -13.14 -1.27 -10.58
CA LEU A 194 -14.17 -0.60 -9.78
C LEU A 194 -15.06 0.29 -10.64
N SER A 195 -14.46 1.04 -11.58
CA SER A 195 -15.20 1.89 -12.49
C SER A 195 -16.10 1.09 -13.44
N GLN A 196 -15.62 -0.02 -13.99
CA GLN A 196 -16.45 -0.86 -14.86
C GLN A 196 -17.61 -1.50 -14.09
N LYS A 197 -17.37 -1.99 -12.87
CA LYS A 197 -18.43 -2.55 -12.04
C LYS A 197 -19.49 -1.49 -11.68
N TYR A 198 -19.06 -0.26 -11.38
CA TYR A 198 -19.98 0.84 -11.12
C TYR A 198 -20.81 1.19 -12.37
N LEU A 199 -20.17 1.26 -13.55
CA LEU A 199 -20.85 1.53 -14.81
C LEU A 199 -21.88 0.43 -15.15
N ASN A 200 -21.54 -0.83 -14.91
CA ASN A 200 -22.42 -1.97 -15.16
C ASN A 200 -23.60 -2.07 -14.17
N ARG A 201 -23.53 -1.38 -13.03
CA ARG A 201 -24.61 -1.32 -12.03
C ARG A 201 -25.60 -0.18 -12.30
N GLN A 202 -25.26 0.80 -13.14
CA GLN A 202 -26.17 1.86 -13.60
C GLN A 202 -26.92 1.45 -14.87
#